data_AF-A0A922WRX0-F1
#
_entry.id   AF-A0A922WRX0-F1
#
_cell.length_a   1.000
_cell.length_b   1.000
_cell.length_c   1.000
_cell.angle_alpha   90.00
_cell.angle_beta   90.00
_cell.angle_gamma   90.00
#
_symmetry.space_group_name_H-M   'P 1'
#
loop_
_entity.id
_entity.type
_entity.pdbx_description
1 polymer ?
#
loop_
_entity_poly.entity_id
_entity_poly.type
_entity_poly.pdbx_seq_one_letter_code
_entity_poly.pdbx_strand_id
1 'polypeptide(L)' 'MHDALFQPLQMGALHAKNRIHMAPLTRGRAAEPMFTPNELMATY' A
#
# COMPACT_ATOMS: atom_id res chain seq x y z
N MET A 1 -23.33 8.31 -1.53
CA MET A 1 -23.27 6.86 -1.22
C MET A 1 -21.85 6.29 -1.29
N HIS A 2 -20.81 7.08 -1.00
CA HIS A 2 -19.43 6.58 -0.85
C HIS A 2 -18.80 7.02 0.47
N ASP A 3 -19.56 7.70 1.33
CA ASP A 3 -19.07 8.35 2.54
C ASP A 3 -18.48 7.32 3.53
N ALA A 4 -19.02 6.10 3.51
CA ALA A 4 -18.50 4.97 4.27
C ALA A 4 -17.05 4.60 3.90
N LEU A 5 -16.64 4.77 2.64
CA LEU A 5 -15.27 4.45 2.19
C LEU A 5 -14.22 5.35 2.85
N PHE A 6 -14.60 6.56 3.24
CA PHE A 6 -13.70 7.55 3.85
C PHE A 6 -13.77 7.58 5.38
N GLN A 7 -14.52 6.66 6.00
CA GLN A 7 -14.56 6.52 7.46
C GLN A 7 -13.39 5.66 7.96
N PRO A 8 -12.85 5.93 9.16
CA PRO A 8 -11.76 5.15 9.74
C PRO A 8 -12.17 3.68 10.00
N LEU A 9 -11.14 2.83 10.15
CA LEU A 9 -11.29 1.40 10.41
C LEU A 9 -10.22 0.89 11.39
N GLN A 10 -10.65 0.22 12.46
CA GLN A 10 -9.75 -0.53 13.34
C GLN A 10 -9.38 -1.88 12.71
N MET A 11 -8.08 -2.15 12.56
CA MET A 11 -7.54 -3.37 11.95
C MET A 11 -6.52 -4.03 12.90
N GLY A 12 -7.01 -4.81 13.87
CA GLY A 12 -6.15 -5.39 14.90
C GLY A 12 -5.51 -4.30 15.76
N ALA A 13 -4.18 -4.22 15.77
CA ALA A 13 -3.42 -3.18 16.48
C ALA A 13 -3.31 -1.85 15.70
N LEU A 14 -3.71 -1.82 14.41
CA LEU A 14 -3.57 -0.65 13.55
C LEU A 14 -4.90 0.11 13.42
N HIS A 15 -4.80 1.43 13.22
CA HIS A 15 -5.94 2.29 12.94
C HIS A 15 -5.80 2.92 11.56
N ALA A 16 -6.60 2.48 10.60
CA ALA A 16 -6.59 2.98 9.22
C ALA A 16 -7.48 4.22 9.08
N LYS A 17 -7.00 5.23 8.35
CA LYS A 17 -7.71 6.51 8.16
C LYS A 17 -8.97 6.39 7.29
N ASN A 18 -9.04 5.37 6.45
CA ASN A 18 -10.16 5.10 5.54
C ASN A 18 -10.22 3.60 5.21
N ARG A 19 -11.18 3.22 4.36
CA ARG A 19 -11.42 1.81 3.93
C ARG A 19 -10.90 1.54 2.52
N ILE A 20 -9.98 2.37 2.02
CA ILE A 20 -9.39 2.27 0.68
C ILE A 20 -7.97 1.75 0.84
N HIS A 21 -7.71 0.54 0.38
CA HIS A 21 -6.42 -0.13 0.54
C HIS A 21 -5.79 -0.41 -0.83
N MET A 22 -4.48 -0.19 -0.94
CA MET A 22 -3.71 -0.63 -2.11
C MET A 22 -3.52 -2.14 -2.03
N ALA A 23 -4.14 -2.88 -2.94
CA ALA A 23 -3.90 -4.31 -3.08
C ALA A 23 -2.42 -4.58 -3.43
N PRO A 24 -1.87 -5.77 -3.10
CA PRO A 24 -0.53 -6.13 -3.53
C PRO A 24 -0.48 -6.29 -5.06
N LEU A 25 0.42 -5.53 -5.71
CA LEU A 25 0.59 -5.52 -7.16
C LEU A 25 2.05 -5.78 -7.53
N THR A 26 2.36 -6.94 -8.09
CA THR A 26 3.72 -7.25 -8.59
C THR A 26 4.05 -6.32 -9.77
N ARG A 27 5.13 -5.53 -9.64
CA ARG A 27 5.55 -4.56 -10.68
C ARG A 27 6.82 -4.95 -11.45
N GLY A 28 7.57 -5.95 -10.99
CA GLY A 28 8.83 -6.36 -11.65
C GLY A 28 9.91 -5.29 -11.67
N ARG A 29 10.03 -4.50 -10.59
CA ARG A 29 10.93 -3.32 -10.52
C ARG A 29 12.09 -3.48 -9.53
N ALA A 30 12.38 -4.71 -9.09
CA ALA A 30 13.50 -4.95 -8.19
C ALA A 30 14.83 -4.60 -8.89
N ALA A 31 15.81 -4.14 -8.11
CA ALA A 31 17.15 -3.87 -8.63
C ALA A 31 17.89 -5.18 -8.91
N GLU A 32 18.42 -5.33 -10.12
CA GLU A 32 19.34 -6.40 -10.51
C GLU A 32 20.76 -6.11 -9.96
N PRO A 33 21.57 -7.12 -9.60
CA PRO A 33 21.28 -8.57 -9.60
C PRO A 33 20.71 -9.07 -8.26
N MET A 34 20.59 -8.20 -7.26
CA MET A 34 20.31 -8.61 -5.86
C MET A 34 18.81 -8.78 -5.57
N PHE A 35 17.93 -8.45 -6.52
CA PHE A 35 16.48 -8.48 -6.37
C PHE A 35 15.98 -7.69 -5.15
N THR A 36 16.57 -6.52 -4.92
CA THR A 36 16.24 -5.65 -3.76
C THR A 36 15.35 -4.48 -4.16
N PRO A 37 14.58 -3.88 -3.21
CA PRO A 37 13.87 -2.63 -3.43
C PRO A 37 14.81 -1.47 -3.79
N ASN A 38 14.32 -0.47 -4.51
CA ASN A 38 15.08 0.71 -4.94
C ASN A 38 14.30 2.02 -4.77
N GLU A 39 14.95 3.16 -5.06
CA GLU A 39 14.38 4.51 -4.92
C GLU A 39 13.08 4.71 -5.73
N LEU A 40 12.96 4.07 -6.89
CA LEU A 40 11.72 4.10 -7.66
C LEU A 40 10.57 3.50 -6.85
N MET A 41 10.77 2.32 -6.22
CA MET A 41 9.77 1.67 -5.37
C MET A 41 9.43 2.42 -4.09
N ALA A 42 10.32 3.29 -3.59
CA ALA A 42 10.03 4.16 -2.46
C ALA A 42 9.22 5.41 -2.86
N THR A 43 9.38 5.87 -4.11
CA THR A 43 8.75 7.11 -4.60
C THR A 43 7.28 6.91 -4.99
N TYR A 44 6.91 5.74 -5.52
CA TYR A 44 5.54 5.44 -5.99
C TYR A 44 4.78 4.58 -4.99
#